data_AF-A0A497KF99-F1
#
_entry.id   AF-A0A497KF99-F1
#
_cell.length_a   1.000
_cell.length_b   1.000
_cell.length_c   1.000
_cell.angle_alpha   90.00
_cell.angle_beta   90.00
_cell.angle_gamma   90.00
#
_symmetry.space_group_name_H-M   'P 1'
#
loop_
_entity.id
_entity.type
_entity.pdbx_description
1 polymer ?
#
loop_
_entity_poly.entity_id
_entity_poly.type
_entity_poly.pdbx_seq_one_letter_code
_entity_poly.pdbx_strand_id
1 'polypeptide(L)'
;MINIILGIIIFLTLWTILSFKYHDIKHYFDMKGLEKESKNTKMTSKSYSSVDELLVDIKRKMPWYYEFKIWLRVKIENFIDVPRDVYRFFKRGLQRWKRGWADEDVWSIDWFLTDIIPPMIERLKKTKHGVPCGITNRQDEYGNDKEFEEAKKVWNKTLDDIKWTFEMARNIQERHWHYQPSNEWTSKKYHDFNKIWTNWKDKPKPRAMTLEECKKYERGWKLFQKWFFALWD
;
A
#
# COMPACT_ATOMS: atom_id res chain seq x y z
N MET A 1 -5.20 24.63 23.96
CA MET A 1 -5.02 23.55 22.94
C MET A 1 -6.31 23.21 22.21
N ILE A 2 -7.42 22.92 22.92
CA ILE A 2 -8.71 22.55 22.31
C ILE A 2 -9.27 23.63 21.37
N ASN A 3 -9.20 24.92 21.73
CA ASN A 3 -9.70 26.02 20.89
C ASN A 3 -8.92 26.23 19.58
N ILE A 4 -7.64 25.86 19.54
CA ILE A 4 -6.81 25.95 18.33
C ILE A 4 -7.18 24.82 17.36
N ILE A 5 -7.39 23.61 17.89
CA ILE A 5 -7.82 22.45 17.09
C ILE A 5 -9.23 22.69 16.53
N LEU A 6 -10.15 23.24 17.34
CA LEU A 6 -11.49 23.59 16.89
C LEU A 6 -11.47 24.69 15.81
N GLY A 7 -10.61 25.70 15.98
CA GLY A 7 -10.42 26.76 14.97
C GLY A 7 -9.87 26.24 13.65
N ILE A 8 -8.92 25.29 13.69
CA ILE A 8 -8.39 24.63 12.48
C ILE A 8 -9.47 23.80 11.80
N ILE A 9 -10.29 23.05 12.56
CA ILE A 9 -11.39 22.25 11.99
C ILE A 9 -12.46 23.15 11.36
N ILE A 10 -12.85 24.25 12.01
CA ILE A 10 -13.83 25.22 11.48
C ILE A 10 -13.29 25.90 10.22
N PHE A 11 -12.02 26.28 10.21
CA PHE A 11 -11.37 26.85 9.03
C PHE A 11 -11.32 25.84 7.87
N LEU A 12 -10.94 24.59 8.13
CA LEU A 12 -10.88 23.53 7.12
C LEU A 12 -12.27 23.15 6.57
N THR A 13 -13.32 23.18 7.40
CA THR A 13 -14.71 22.92 6.98
C THR A 13 -15.30 24.06 6.16
N LEU A 14 -15.11 25.31 6.58
CA LEU A 14 -15.51 26.48 5.78
C LEU A 14 -14.74 26.55 4.46
N TRP A 15 -13.45 26.23 4.47
CA TRP A 15 -12.62 26.17 3.28
C TRP A 15 -13.03 25.04 2.33
N THR A 16 -13.50 23.90 2.84
CA THR A 16 -14.02 22.81 2.00
C THR A 16 -15.36 23.15 1.36
N ILE A 17 -16.25 23.88 2.06
CA ILE A 17 -17.50 24.37 1.47
C ILE A 17 -17.20 25.38 0.34
N LEU A 18 -16.22 26.26 0.57
CA LEU A 18 -15.76 27.21 -0.44
C LEU A 18 -15.07 26.51 -1.62
N SER A 19 -14.25 25.48 -1.37
CA SER A 19 -13.57 24.73 -2.43
C SER A 19 -14.52 23.83 -3.24
N PHE A 20 -15.59 23.32 -2.62
CA PHE A 20 -16.64 22.57 -3.32
C PHE A 20 -17.41 23.49 -4.29
N LYS A 21 -17.82 24.68 -3.83
CA LYS A 21 -18.42 25.70 -4.70
C LYS A 21 -17.46 26.14 -5.82
N TYR A 22 -16.16 26.27 -5.51
CA TYR A 22 -15.15 26.57 -6.53
C TYR A 22 -14.97 25.42 -7.52
N HIS A 23 -15.11 24.16 -7.09
CA HIS A 23 -15.04 22.99 -7.97
C HIS A 23 -16.23 22.93 -8.94
N ASP A 24 -17.45 23.24 -8.49
CA ASP A 24 -18.62 23.31 -9.37
C ASP A 24 -18.49 24.45 -10.39
N ILE A 25 -17.96 25.60 -9.94
CA ILE A 25 -17.66 26.73 -10.82
C ILE A 25 -16.55 26.38 -11.82
N LYS A 26 -15.48 25.70 -11.36
CA LYS A 26 -14.38 25.24 -12.21
C LYS A 26 -14.84 24.17 -13.21
N HIS A 27 -15.67 23.21 -12.79
CA HIS A 27 -16.27 22.21 -13.67
C HIS A 27 -17.18 22.86 -14.72
N TYR A 28 -17.95 23.88 -14.35
CA TYR A 28 -18.76 24.67 -15.28
C TYR A 28 -17.90 25.42 -16.32
N PHE A 29 -16.79 26.03 -15.88
CA PHE A 29 -15.85 26.72 -16.79
C PHE A 29 -15.00 25.76 -17.62
N ASP A 30 -14.59 24.60 -17.07
CA ASP A 30 -13.88 23.55 -17.79
C ASP A 30 -14.81 22.91 -18.83
N MET A 31 -16.09 22.63 -18.52
CA MET A 31 -17.07 22.12 -19.48
C MET A 31 -17.33 23.12 -20.62
N LYS A 32 -17.52 24.41 -20.32
CA LYS A 32 -17.68 25.45 -21.36
C LYS A 32 -16.39 25.73 -22.13
N GLY A 33 -15.23 25.61 -21.48
CA GLY A 33 -13.91 25.71 -22.10
C GLY A 33 -13.63 24.54 -23.03
N LEU A 34 -13.98 23.32 -22.61
CA LEU A 34 -13.89 22.09 -23.39
C LEU A 34 -14.89 22.05 -24.56
N GLU A 35 -16.10 22.63 -24.44
CA GLU A 35 -17.00 22.81 -25.59
C GLU A 35 -16.44 23.78 -26.65
N LYS A 36 -15.76 24.84 -26.19
CA LYS A 36 -15.14 25.84 -27.07
C LYS A 36 -13.82 25.35 -27.67
N GLU A 37 -13.03 24.58 -26.94
CA GLU A 37 -11.80 23.90 -27.41
C GLU A 37 -12.10 22.65 -28.23
N SER A 38 -13.19 21.91 -27.99
CA SER A 38 -13.67 20.81 -28.84
C SER A 38 -13.96 21.29 -30.27
N LYS A 39 -14.47 22.51 -30.41
CA LYS A 39 -14.75 23.14 -31.71
C LYS A 39 -13.49 23.71 -32.40
N ASN A 40 -12.43 24.06 -31.65
CA ASN A 40 -11.23 24.72 -32.20
C ASN A 40 -9.94 23.89 -32.18
N THR A 41 -9.89 22.79 -31.44
CA THR A 41 -8.70 21.95 -31.25
C THR A 41 -9.11 20.51 -31.47
N LYS A 42 -9.10 20.08 -32.73
CA LYS A 42 -8.78 18.69 -33.05
C LYS A 42 -7.35 18.43 -32.57
N MET A 43 -7.17 18.13 -31.29
CA MET A 43 -5.94 17.50 -30.81
C MET A 43 -6.01 16.07 -31.34
N THR A 44 -5.62 15.90 -32.60
CA THR A 44 -5.47 14.59 -33.22
C THR A 44 -4.45 13.83 -32.38
N SER A 45 -4.84 12.74 -31.74
CA SER A 45 -3.88 11.75 -31.23
C SER A 45 -3.07 11.28 -32.43
N LYS A 46 -1.92 11.90 -32.68
CA LYS A 46 -1.08 11.60 -33.83
C LYS A 46 -0.46 10.23 -33.56
N SER A 47 -0.87 9.21 -34.29
CA SER A 47 -0.19 7.92 -34.26
C SER A 47 1.15 8.09 -34.98
N TYR A 48 2.26 7.95 -34.26
CA TYR A 48 3.59 8.02 -34.85
C TYR A 48 3.90 6.73 -35.60
N SER A 49 4.38 6.87 -36.84
CA SER A 49 4.72 5.72 -37.69
C SER A 49 6.12 5.18 -37.42
N SER A 50 7.00 5.98 -36.80
CA SER A 50 8.36 5.60 -36.42
C SER A 50 8.84 6.34 -35.16
N VAL A 51 9.87 5.78 -34.50
CA VAL A 51 10.50 6.39 -33.30
C VAL A 51 11.18 7.72 -33.66
N ASP A 52 11.71 7.86 -34.87
CA ASP A 52 12.33 9.11 -35.34
C ASP A 52 11.30 10.24 -35.49
N GLU A 53 10.08 9.92 -35.96
CA GLU A 53 8.97 10.88 -36.05
C GLU A 53 8.56 11.40 -34.66
N LEU A 54 8.50 10.49 -33.67
CA LEU A 54 8.24 10.83 -32.27
C LEU A 54 9.34 11.74 -31.71
N LEU A 55 10.62 11.42 -31.97
CA LEU A 55 11.76 12.19 -31.46
C LEU A 55 11.84 13.59 -32.07
N VAL A 56 11.45 13.77 -33.33
CA VAL A 56 11.35 15.10 -33.97
C VAL A 56 10.28 15.96 -33.30
N ASP A 57 9.14 15.35 -32.96
CA ASP A 57 8.03 16.06 -32.31
C ASP A 57 8.35 16.38 -30.84
N ILE A 58 9.01 15.47 -30.11
CA ILE A 58 9.51 15.71 -28.74
C ILE A 58 10.57 16.82 -28.72
N LYS A 59 11.45 16.88 -29.73
CA LYS A 59 12.49 17.93 -29.84
C LYS A 59 11.92 19.28 -30.26
N ARG A 60 10.67 19.33 -30.73
CA ARG A 60 10.01 20.58 -31.09
C ARG A 60 9.70 21.35 -29.82
N LYS A 61 10.35 22.50 -29.61
CA LYS A 61 10.06 23.36 -28.45
C LYS A 61 8.58 23.69 -28.42
N MET A 62 7.91 23.31 -27.33
CA MET A 62 6.54 23.73 -27.12
C MET A 62 6.50 25.27 -27.07
N PRO A 63 5.49 25.90 -27.69
CA PRO A 63 5.30 27.33 -27.53
C PRO A 63 5.18 27.69 -26.04
N TRP A 64 5.80 28.79 -25.61
CA TRP A 64 5.85 29.20 -24.21
C TRP A 64 4.47 29.30 -23.54
N TYR A 65 3.41 29.61 -24.29
CA TYR A 65 2.04 29.70 -23.77
C TYR A 65 1.47 28.32 -23.37
N TYR A 66 1.90 27.23 -24.01
CA TYR A 66 1.53 25.87 -23.61
C TYR A 66 2.25 25.48 -22.32
N GLU A 67 3.55 25.79 -22.19
CA GLU A 67 4.31 25.56 -20.96
C GLU A 67 3.68 26.34 -19.79
N PHE A 68 3.31 27.61 -20.03
CA PHE A 68 2.61 28.42 -19.04
C PHE A 68 1.22 27.87 -18.68
N LYS A 69 0.43 27.39 -19.66
CA LYS A 69 -0.88 26.77 -19.42
C LYS A 69 -0.75 25.49 -18.57
N ILE A 70 0.24 24.64 -18.88
CA ILE A 70 0.53 23.43 -18.09
C ILE A 70 0.97 23.80 -16.68
N TRP A 71 1.91 24.75 -16.56
CA TRP A 71 2.37 25.25 -15.26
C TRP A 71 1.21 25.78 -14.42
N LEU A 72 0.34 26.61 -15.01
CA LEU A 72 -0.81 27.18 -14.33
C LEU A 72 -1.82 26.10 -13.92
N ARG A 73 -2.10 25.13 -14.80
CA ARG A 73 -2.96 23.97 -14.48
C ARG A 73 -2.40 23.21 -13.28
N VAL A 74 -1.12 22.84 -13.32
CA VAL A 74 -0.45 22.11 -12.23
C VAL A 74 -0.47 22.91 -10.93
N LYS A 75 -0.30 24.24 -10.98
CA LYS A 75 -0.39 25.10 -9.79
C LYS A 75 -1.82 25.16 -9.23
N ILE A 76 -2.83 25.26 -10.10
CA ILE A 76 -4.24 25.26 -9.68
C ILE A 76 -4.64 23.89 -9.12
N GLU A 77 -4.25 22.79 -9.75
CA GLU A 77 -4.48 21.42 -9.26
C GLU A 77 -3.84 21.24 -7.90
N ASN A 78 -2.55 21.55 -7.75
CA ASN A 78 -1.88 21.51 -6.44
C ASN A 78 -2.57 22.41 -5.39
N PHE A 79 -3.06 23.59 -5.76
CA PHE A 79 -3.73 24.49 -4.82
C PHE A 79 -5.07 23.94 -4.30
N ILE A 80 -5.78 23.14 -5.12
CA ILE A 80 -7.05 22.51 -4.75
C ILE A 80 -6.81 21.17 -4.04
N ASP A 81 -5.85 20.39 -4.53
CA ASP A 81 -5.61 19.03 -4.06
C ASP A 81 -4.86 19.01 -2.73
N VAL A 82 -3.95 19.95 -2.46
CA VAL A 82 -3.23 20.01 -1.18
C VAL A 82 -4.19 20.16 0.02
N PRO A 83 -5.14 21.11 0.06
CA PRO A 83 -6.10 21.20 1.17
C PRO A 83 -7.00 19.95 1.30
N ARG A 84 -7.39 19.35 0.18
CA ARG A 84 -8.18 18.12 0.15
C ARG A 84 -7.40 16.96 0.75
N ASP A 85 -6.14 16.80 0.39
CA ASP A 85 -5.27 15.74 0.88
C ASP A 85 -4.94 15.92 2.37
N VAL A 86 -4.74 17.16 2.82
CA VAL A 86 -4.60 17.48 4.24
C VAL A 86 -5.87 17.12 5.02
N TYR A 87 -7.05 17.49 4.52
CA TYR A 87 -8.32 17.10 5.14
C TYR A 87 -8.48 15.57 5.19
N ARG A 88 -8.19 14.86 4.09
CA ARG A 88 -8.23 13.40 4.03
C ARG A 88 -7.27 12.78 5.04
N PHE A 89 -6.04 13.30 5.15
CA PHE A 89 -5.06 12.84 6.13
C PHE A 89 -5.60 12.91 7.57
N PHE A 90 -6.15 14.06 7.96
CA PHE A 90 -6.74 14.22 9.30
C PHE A 90 -8.00 13.37 9.51
N LYS A 91 -8.88 13.29 8.50
CA LYS A 91 -10.06 12.43 8.53
C LYS A 91 -9.66 10.97 8.76
N ARG A 92 -8.67 10.46 8.02
CA ARG A 92 -8.16 9.08 8.17
C ARG A 92 -7.61 8.85 9.58
N GLY A 93 -6.82 9.80 10.10
CA GLY A 93 -6.29 9.73 11.46
C GLY A 93 -7.38 9.63 12.53
N LEU A 94 -8.41 10.49 12.45
CA LEU A 94 -9.54 10.48 13.38
C LEU A 94 -10.34 9.17 13.30
N GLN A 95 -10.53 8.63 12.10
CA GLN A 95 -11.23 7.35 11.91
C GLN A 95 -10.47 6.19 12.52
N ARG A 96 -9.15 6.11 12.26
CA ARG A 96 -8.28 5.08 12.85
C ARG A 96 -8.26 5.17 14.37
N TRP A 97 -8.24 6.37 14.93
CA TRP A 97 -8.33 6.57 16.38
C TRP A 97 -9.67 6.08 16.96
N LYS A 98 -10.79 6.37 16.30
CA LYS A 98 -12.13 6.03 16.82
C LYS A 98 -12.48 4.54 16.73
N ARG A 99 -12.07 3.83 15.67
CA ARG A 99 -12.50 2.43 15.42
C ARG A 99 -11.39 1.48 14.92
N GLY A 100 -10.14 1.94 14.86
CA GLY A 100 -8.99 1.13 14.42
C GLY A 100 -8.68 1.16 12.91
N TRP A 101 -9.57 1.71 12.07
CA TRP A 101 -9.38 1.76 10.60
C TRP A 101 -10.12 2.94 9.95
N ALA A 102 -9.61 3.43 8.82
CA ALA A 102 -10.18 4.51 7.99
C ALA A 102 -10.99 3.98 6.80
N ASP A 103 -11.93 4.77 6.26
CA ASP A 103 -12.77 4.34 5.12
C ASP A 103 -11.93 3.86 3.91
N GLU A 104 -10.75 4.46 3.72
CA GLU A 104 -9.84 4.12 2.63
C GLU A 104 -9.06 2.83 2.87
N ASP A 105 -8.89 2.42 4.13
CA ASP A 105 -8.23 1.14 4.46
C ASP A 105 -9.09 -0.04 3.96
N VAL A 106 -10.40 0.18 3.73
CA VAL A 106 -11.33 -0.82 3.18
C VAL A 106 -11.17 -0.99 1.66
N TRP A 107 -10.59 -0.01 0.96
CA TRP A 107 -10.37 -0.13 -0.49
C TRP A 107 -9.43 -1.29 -0.84
N SER A 108 -8.53 -1.65 0.10
CA SER A 108 -7.67 -2.84 0.01
C SER A 108 -7.31 -3.30 1.42
N ILE A 109 -8.21 -4.08 2.03
CA ILE A 109 -8.03 -4.60 3.40
C ILE A 109 -6.76 -5.43 3.50
N ASP A 110 -6.46 -6.22 2.49
CA ASP A 110 -5.22 -7.01 2.37
C ASP A 110 -3.96 -6.14 2.43
N TRP A 111 -3.97 -4.96 1.82
CA TRP A 111 -2.86 -4.01 1.84
C TRP A 111 -2.70 -3.35 3.21
N PHE A 112 -3.82 -3.03 3.85
CA PHE A 112 -3.85 -2.51 5.21
C PHE A 112 -3.33 -3.56 6.23
N LEU A 113 -3.81 -4.80 6.16
CA LEU A 113 -3.41 -5.88 7.08
C LEU A 113 -1.93 -6.22 6.97
N THR A 114 -1.39 -6.28 5.75
CA THR A 114 0.03 -6.54 5.52
C THR A 114 0.95 -5.40 5.99
N ASP A 115 0.43 -4.18 6.10
CA ASP A 115 1.16 -3.03 6.66
C ASP A 115 1.16 -3.04 8.19
N ILE A 116 0.01 -3.30 8.83
CA ILE A 116 -0.12 -3.19 10.29
C ILE A 116 0.31 -4.43 11.07
N ILE A 117 0.14 -5.64 10.50
CA ILE A 117 0.36 -6.88 11.26
C ILE A 117 1.85 -7.11 11.58
N PRO A 118 2.81 -6.97 10.64
CA PRO A 118 4.23 -7.16 10.95
C PRO A 118 4.74 -6.31 12.14
N PRO A 119 4.50 -4.99 12.22
CA PRO A 119 4.93 -4.19 13.37
C PRO A 119 4.14 -4.54 14.65
N MET A 120 2.87 -4.93 14.56
CA MET A 120 2.10 -5.42 15.72
C MET A 120 2.71 -6.70 16.30
N ILE A 121 3.07 -7.66 15.46
CA ILE A 121 3.72 -8.91 15.89
C ILE A 121 5.11 -8.63 16.49
N GLU A 122 5.88 -7.73 15.89
CA GLU A 122 7.18 -7.32 16.43
C GLU A 122 7.03 -6.68 17.82
N ARG A 123 6.01 -5.85 18.02
CA ARG A 123 5.70 -5.26 19.33
C ARG A 123 5.26 -6.32 20.33
N LEU A 124 4.32 -7.19 19.95
CA LEU A 124 3.87 -8.31 20.78
C LEU A 124 5.04 -9.20 21.21
N LYS A 125 5.95 -9.54 20.28
CA LYS A 125 7.14 -10.31 20.59
C LYS A 125 8.03 -9.64 21.65
N LYS A 126 8.06 -8.31 21.72
CA LYS A 126 8.84 -7.55 22.72
C LYS A 126 8.12 -7.40 24.06
N THR A 127 6.80 -7.26 24.06
CA THR A 127 6.04 -6.93 25.28
C THR A 127 5.40 -8.14 25.95
N LYS A 128 5.14 -9.24 25.21
CA LYS A 128 4.44 -10.43 25.69
C LYS A 128 4.90 -10.91 27.08
N HIS A 129 3.94 -11.12 27.97
CA HIS A 129 4.18 -11.69 29.29
C HIS A 129 4.19 -13.24 29.30
N GLY A 130 3.60 -13.88 28.29
CA GLY A 130 3.41 -15.34 28.27
C GLY A 130 3.69 -16.04 26.94
N VAL A 131 3.43 -17.35 26.93
CA VAL A 131 3.40 -18.19 25.73
C VAL A 131 2.09 -18.97 25.68
N PRO A 132 1.58 -19.32 24.48
CA PRO A 132 0.34 -20.07 24.37
C PRO A 132 0.43 -21.45 25.04
N CYS A 133 -0.65 -21.88 25.69
CA CYS A 133 -0.77 -23.24 26.20
C CYS A 133 -0.73 -24.25 25.03
N GLY A 134 -0.03 -25.38 25.22
CA GLY A 134 0.10 -26.42 24.20
C GLY A 134 1.04 -26.08 23.04
N ILE A 135 1.88 -25.04 23.16
CA ILE A 135 2.92 -24.77 22.15
C ILE A 135 4.04 -25.84 22.16
N THR A 136 4.31 -26.40 23.33
CA THR A 136 5.14 -27.58 23.54
C THR A 136 4.31 -28.62 24.30
N ASN A 137 4.67 -29.90 24.17
CA ASN A 137 4.09 -30.99 24.97
C ASN A 137 4.63 -30.92 26.40
N ARG A 138 4.23 -29.90 27.16
CA ARG A 138 4.43 -29.88 28.61
C ARG A 138 3.55 -30.96 29.23
N GLN A 139 4.15 -31.84 30.05
CA GLN A 139 3.42 -32.91 30.75
C GLN A 139 3.20 -32.60 32.24
N ASP A 140 3.72 -31.48 32.72
CA ASP A 140 3.94 -31.22 34.13
C ASP A 140 3.30 -29.89 34.57
N GLU A 141 2.43 -29.99 35.58
CA GLU A 141 1.76 -28.87 36.28
C GLU A 141 2.75 -27.90 36.95
N TYR A 142 4.01 -28.31 37.14
CA TYR A 142 5.09 -27.57 37.77
C TYR A 142 6.27 -27.43 36.80
N GLY A 143 6.05 -26.66 35.73
CA GLY A 143 7.02 -26.55 34.63
C GLY A 143 8.42 -26.15 35.09
N ASN A 144 9.41 -26.95 34.71
CA ASN A 144 10.82 -26.64 34.87
C ASN A 144 11.20 -25.39 34.03
N ASP A 145 12.02 -24.49 34.58
CA ASP A 145 12.41 -23.22 33.93
C ASP A 145 12.95 -23.42 32.51
N LYS A 146 13.68 -24.52 32.28
CA LYS A 146 14.26 -24.87 30.98
C LYS A 146 13.21 -25.09 29.89
N GLU A 147 12.11 -25.76 30.22
CA GLU A 147 11.04 -26.03 29.25
C GLU A 147 10.25 -24.77 28.91
N PHE A 148 10.14 -23.84 29.86
CA PHE A 148 9.53 -22.54 29.60
C PHE A 148 10.34 -21.74 28.59
N GLU A 149 11.66 -21.74 28.74
CA GLU A 149 12.56 -21.08 27.81
C GLU A 149 12.52 -21.70 26.41
N GLU A 150 12.37 -23.03 26.31
CA GLU A 150 12.15 -23.71 25.03
C GLU A 150 10.81 -23.31 24.40
N ALA A 151 9.72 -23.28 25.18
CA ALA A 151 8.41 -22.83 24.72
C ALA A 151 8.46 -21.36 24.22
N LYS A 152 9.16 -20.48 24.93
CA LYS A 152 9.41 -19.08 24.48
C LYS A 152 10.14 -19.02 23.15
N LYS A 153 11.18 -19.83 22.96
CA LYS A 153 11.93 -19.89 21.69
C LYS A 153 11.03 -20.35 20.53
N VAL A 154 10.23 -21.40 20.75
CA VAL A 154 9.27 -21.89 19.74
C VAL A 154 8.22 -20.83 19.44
N TRP A 155 7.72 -20.12 20.45
CA TRP A 155 6.75 -19.04 20.25
C TRP A 155 7.33 -17.87 19.46
N ASN A 156 8.52 -17.40 19.84
CA ASN A 156 9.22 -16.34 19.13
C ASN A 156 9.44 -16.70 17.64
N LYS A 157 9.86 -17.94 17.37
CA LYS A 157 10.02 -18.43 16.00
C LYS A 157 8.70 -18.47 15.25
N THR A 158 7.61 -18.87 15.92
CA THR A 158 6.26 -18.87 15.34
C THR A 158 5.82 -17.46 14.97
N LEU A 159 6.00 -16.49 15.87
CA LEU A 159 5.74 -15.07 15.60
C LEU A 159 6.58 -14.55 14.44
N ASP A 160 7.87 -14.91 14.37
CA ASP A 160 8.75 -14.53 13.26
C ASP A 160 8.29 -15.12 11.91
N ASP A 161 7.82 -16.36 11.89
CA ASP A 161 7.27 -16.98 10.69
C ASP A 161 5.95 -16.31 10.23
N ILE A 162 5.07 -15.94 11.17
CA ILE A 162 3.85 -15.19 10.86
C ILE A 162 4.21 -13.80 10.31
N LYS A 163 5.09 -13.07 11.00
CA LYS A 163 5.58 -11.75 10.58
C LYS A 163 6.14 -11.81 9.16
N TRP A 164 7.05 -12.74 8.91
CA TRP A 164 7.66 -12.95 7.60
C TRP A 164 6.60 -13.22 6.52
N THR A 165 5.53 -13.95 6.85
CA THR A 165 4.43 -14.25 5.91
C THR A 165 3.70 -12.98 5.47
N PHE A 166 3.36 -12.08 6.40
CA PHE A 166 2.74 -10.81 6.05
C PHE A 166 3.70 -9.87 5.28
N GLU A 167 5.00 -9.87 5.62
CA GLU A 167 6.02 -9.16 4.84
C GLU A 167 6.14 -9.71 3.40
N MET A 168 6.01 -11.03 3.21
CA MET A 168 6.00 -11.63 1.88
C MET A 168 4.73 -11.28 1.11
N ALA A 169 3.57 -11.31 1.75
CA ALA A 169 2.31 -10.87 1.13
C ALA A 169 2.42 -9.42 0.64
N ARG A 170 3.09 -8.55 1.43
CA ARG A 170 3.39 -7.18 1.00
C ARG A 170 4.30 -7.14 -0.23
N ASN A 171 5.35 -7.95 -0.28
CA ASN A 171 6.24 -8.03 -1.44
C ASN A 171 5.51 -8.54 -2.71
N ILE A 172 4.55 -9.45 -2.55
CA ILE A 172 3.70 -9.92 -3.66
C ILE A 172 2.87 -8.76 -4.21
N GLN A 173 2.26 -7.96 -3.35
CA GLN A 173 1.43 -6.81 -3.74
C GLN A 173 2.23 -5.66 -4.35
N GLU A 174 3.32 -5.24 -3.71
CA GLU A 174 4.04 -4.00 -4.06
C GLU A 174 5.22 -4.24 -5.01
N ARG A 175 5.94 -5.35 -4.84
CA ARG A 175 7.19 -5.63 -5.58
C ARG A 175 6.99 -6.63 -6.72
N HIS A 176 5.73 -6.95 -7.03
CA HIS A 176 5.36 -7.92 -8.07
C HIS A 176 6.06 -9.28 -7.91
N TRP A 177 6.21 -9.73 -6.66
CA TRP A 177 6.66 -11.11 -6.44
C TRP A 177 5.56 -12.08 -6.84
N HIS A 178 5.93 -13.18 -7.48
CA HIS A 178 4.98 -14.18 -7.94
C HIS A 178 5.01 -15.41 -7.05
N TYR A 179 3.96 -15.54 -6.24
CA TYR A 179 3.69 -16.73 -5.45
C TYR A 179 3.05 -17.82 -6.31
N GLN A 180 3.46 -19.07 -6.07
CA GLN A 180 2.86 -20.27 -6.65
C GLN A 180 2.59 -21.26 -5.50
N PRO A 181 1.40 -21.88 -5.46
CA PRO A 181 1.13 -22.97 -4.52
C PRO A 181 2.22 -24.04 -4.58
N SER A 182 2.70 -24.49 -3.42
CA SER A 182 3.86 -25.39 -3.31
C SER A 182 3.62 -26.76 -3.95
N ASN A 183 2.37 -27.22 -3.99
CA ASN A 183 1.92 -28.44 -4.66
C ASN A 183 1.96 -28.34 -6.21
N GLU A 184 1.82 -27.13 -6.75
CA GLU A 184 1.81 -26.85 -8.19
C GLU A 184 3.11 -26.20 -8.69
N TRP A 185 4.04 -25.97 -7.76
CA TRP A 185 5.31 -25.33 -8.02
C TRP A 185 6.16 -26.22 -8.91
N THR A 186 6.77 -25.63 -9.94
CA THR A 186 7.71 -26.32 -10.81
C THR A 186 8.91 -25.43 -11.10
N SER A 187 10.09 -26.04 -11.19
CA SER A 187 11.33 -25.32 -11.53
C SER A 187 11.21 -24.62 -12.88
N LYS A 188 10.53 -25.26 -13.85
CA LYS A 188 10.24 -24.67 -15.16
C LYS A 188 9.48 -23.35 -15.04
N LYS A 189 8.32 -23.31 -14.34
CA LYS A 189 7.54 -22.07 -14.16
C LYS A 189 8.35 -20.98 -13.47
N TYR A 190 9.13 -21.33 -12.44
CA TYR A 190 10.01 -20.39 -11.74
C TYR A 190 11.04 -19.75 -12.68
N HIS A 191 11.74 -20.57 -13.48
CA HIS A 191 12.74 -20.08 -14.43
C HIS A 191 12.11 -19.29 -15.58
N ASP A 192 10.99 -19.76 -16.14
CA ASP A 192 10.27 -19.08 -17.21
C ASP A 192 9.82 -17.67 -16.78
N PHE A 193 9.24 -17.55 -15.58
CA PHE A 193 8.85 -16.25 -15.02
C PHE A 193 10.06 -15.32 -14.86
N ASN A 194 11.12 -15.78 -14.20
CA ASN A 194 12.31 -14.95 -13.98
C ASN A 194 12.99 -14.55 -15.29
N LYS A 195 12.93 -15.40 -16.32
CA LYS A 195 13.47 -15.11 -17.66
C LYS A 195 12.76 -13.93 -18.30
N ILE A 196 11.42 -13.85 -18.21
CA ILE A 196 10.62 -12.74 -18.76
C ILE A 196 11.09 -11.39 -18.19
N TRP A 197 11.37 -11.33 -16.89
CA TRP A 197 11.67 -10.09 -16.19
C TRP A 197 13.17 -9.75 -16.12
N THR A 198 14.05 -10.57 -16.74
CA THR A 198 15.50 -10.37 -16.72
C THR A 198 15.90 -8.97 -17.22
N ASN A 199 15.22 -8.49 -18.27
CA ASN A 199 15.49 -7.22 -18.95
C ASN A 199 14.75 -6.01 -18.35
N TRP A 200 13.99 -6.21 -17.27
CA TRP A 200 13.31 -5.12 -16.57
C TRP A 200 14.34 -4.18 -15.94
N LYS A 201 14.25 -2.89 -16.26
CA LYS A 201 15.25 -1.88 -15.86
C LYS A 201 14.98 -1.27 -14.49
N ASP A 202 13.72 -1.24 -14.06
CA ASP A 202 13.34 -0.61 -12.80
C ASP A 202 13.55 -1.57 -11.61
N LYS A 203 13.78 -0.99 -10.43
CA LYS A 203 13.93 -1.73 -9.17
C LYS A 203 12.75 -1.45 -8.23
N PRO A 204 12.33 -2.42 -7.42
CA PRO A 204 12.82 -3.80 -7.33
C PRO A 204 12.35 -4.67 -8.50
N LYS A 205 13.19 -5.61 -8.94
CA LYS A 205 12.82 -6.51 -10.05
C LYS A 205 11.73 -7.49 -9.59
N PRO A 206 10.67 -7.69 -10.40
CA PRO A 206 9.74 -8.79 -10.19
C PRO A 206 10.51 -10.13 -10.17
N ARG A 207 10.09 -11.04 -9.30
CA ARG A 207 10.65 -12.40 -9.24
C ARG A 207 9.62 -13.42 -8.81
N ALA A 208 9.78 -14.65 -9.26
CA ALA A 208 9.05 -15.78 -8.69
C ALA A 208 9.64 -16.18 -7.34
N MET A 209 8.78 -16.66 -6.44
CA MET A 209 9.21 -17.27 -5.18
C MET A 209 9.78 -18.67 -5.41
N THR A 210 10.82 -19.01 -4.64
CA THR A 210 11.38 -20.37 -4.62
C THR A 210 10.43 -21.35 -3.93
N LEU A 211 10.60 -22.66 -4.16
CA LEU A 211 9.78 -23.68 -3.53
C LEU A 211 9.79 -23.58 -2.00
N GLU A 212 10.96 -23.34 -1.40
CA GLU A 212 11.11 -23.22 0.05
C GLU A 212 10.46 -21.96 0.60
N GLU A 213 10.50 -20.85 -0.14
CA GLU A 213 9.74 -19.64 0.20
C GLU A 213 8.23 -19.88 0.13
N CYS A 214 7.73 -20.55 -0.91
CA CYS A 214 6.32 -20.90 -1.02
C CYS A 214 5.85 -21.78 0.15
N LYS A 215 6.61 -22.84 0.48
CA LYS A 215 6.30 -23.70 1.63
C LYS A 215 6.31 -22.92 2.95
N LYS A 216 7.30 -22.03 3.15
CA LYS A 216 7.38 -21.19 4.34
C LYS A 216 6.19 -20.24 4.44
N TYR A 217 5.77 -19.66 3.32
CA TYR A 217 4.63 -18.75 3.23
C TYR A 217 3.33 -19.44 3.61
N GLU A 218 3.07 -20.62 3.04
CA GLU A 218 1.92 -21.45 3.40
C GLU A 218 1.95 -21.88 4.87
N ARG A 219 3.12 -22.27 5.39
CA ARG A 219 3.29 -22.63 6.81
C ARG A 219 2.91 -21.46 7.71
N GLY A 220 3.38 -20.26 7.42
CA GLY A 220 3.10 -19.11 8.26
C GLY A 220 1.63 -18.71 8.27
N TRP A 221 0.89 -18.88 7.15
CA TRP A 221 -0.57 -18.74 7.15
C TRP A 221 -1.26 -19.77 8.05
N LYS A 222 -0.83 -21.04 8.00
CA LYS A 222 -1.35 -22.08 8.89
C LYS A 222 -1.04 -21.80 10.37
N LEU A 223 0.15 -21.27 10.65
CA LEU A 223 0.53 -20.85 12.01
C LEU A 223 -0.33 -19.68 12.50
N PHE A 224 -0.55 -18.68 11.64
CA PHE A 224 -1.43 -17.55 11.94
C PHE A 224 -2.85 -18.02 12.25
N GLN A 225 -3.40 -18.90 11.41
CA GLN A 225 -4.72 -19.50 11.63
C GLN A 225 -4.78 -20.27 12.95
N LYS A 226 -3.79 -21.15 13.22
CA LYS A 226 -3.75 -21.98 14.42
C LYS A 226 -3.69 -21.13 15.70
N TRP A 227 -2.88 -20.08 15.69
CA TRP A 227 -2.57 -19.30 16.88
C TRP A 227 -3.27 -17.94 16.93
N PHE A 228 -4.28 -17.72 16.08
CA PHE A 228 -4.99 -16.44 15.99
C PHE A 228 -5.48 -15.95 17.35
N PHE A 229 -6.08 -16.84 18.14
CA PHE A 229 -6.59 -16.55 19.50
C PHE A 229 -5.50 -16.50 20.58
N ALA A 230 -4.24 -16.70 20.21
CA ALA A 230 -3.09 -16.64 21.11
C ALA A 230 -2.19 -15.42 20.84
N LEU A 231 -2.61 -14.51 19.96
CA LEU A 231 -1.92 -13.25 19.65
C LEU A 231 -2.31 -12.15 20.66
N TRP A 232 -2.07 -12.43 21.94
CA TRP A 232 -2.30 -11.50 23.06
C TRP A 232 -1.05 -11.42 23.94
N ASP A 233 -0.95 -10.32 24.68
CA ASP A 233 0.11 -10.02 25.66
C ASP A 233 -0.38 -10.33 27.07
#